data_AF-A0AAW0M477-F1
#
_entry.id   AF-A0AAW0M477-F1
#
_cell.length_a   1.000
_cell.length_b   1.000
_cell.length_c   1.000
_cell.angle_alpha   90.00
_cell.angle_beta   90.00
_cell.angle_gamma   90.00
#
_symmetry.space_group_name_H-M   'P 1'
#
loop_
_entity.id
_entity.type
_entity.pdbx_description
1 polymer ?
#
loop_
_entity_poly.entity_id
_entity_poly.type
_entity_poly.pdbx_seq_one_letter_code
_entity_poly.pdbx_strand_id
1 'polypeptide(L)'
;MATTTQTSANAQRLIKGDRLMFSSSDDNVMSKQIQATHASDDREVDVRPLLHLIEDIFKLLKIVQLSCKCSGSGGGDAHTITISILNMLKNYSWDAKLVLVLSACAVNFGEFWLLAHNCTTNQLAKSVAILRKIPELLERTSMLKPRFDTINNLVKVMVDITKCIVEFRELPPQYITTEVTALSTAMTHIPVAVYWTIRESWELSSLAHKVGNMQSHLATQLSTCYKHIDERKQMEAYQNLHRLMEMIHIDNLKVLKALIYQKDDLLPLFDGVTKRRVSIDVLRRKYVLLLISDVDISQEEVAILEQINNEARQHEVVWLPILDSNAPWTENRQKHFDSLQASMPWYCVQHPSLIEPAVVKYIKEVWNFRKKAILVVIDPQGRVSSLNALHMMWIWGGTAFPFTSAREEALWKEETWKLDLLVDSIDPLINKWVSTSSQLTVSFFSQKLNHYVPLFMYACTN
;
A
#
# COMPACT_ATOMS: atom_id res chain seq x y z
N MET A 1 -40.61 -76.02 0.88
CA MET A 1 -39.40 -76.04 0.02
C MET A 1 -38.37 -75.13 0.67
N ALA A 2 -37.18 -75.68 0.93
CA ALA A 2 -36.00 -74.98 1.42
C ALA A 2 -35.57 -73.88 0.40
N THR A 3 -34.74 -72.87 0.66
CA THR A 3 -33.43 -72.89 1.33
C THR A 3 -32.94 -71.43 1.48
N THR A 4 -32.18 -71.19 2.53
CA THR A 4 -31.36 -70.01 2.84
C THR A 4 -30.31 -69.70 1.77
N THR A 5 -29.86 -68.45 1.64
CA THR A 5 -28.43 -68.14 1.40
C THR A 5 -28.06 -66.72 1.81
N GLN A 6 -26.95 -66.64 2.53
CA GLN A 6 -26.24 -65.47 3.07
C GLN A 6 -24.87 -65.38 2.37
N THR A 7 -24.15 -64.25 2.56
CA THR A 7 -22.73 -63.94 2.22
C THR A 7 -22.48 -63.39 0.80
N SER A 8 -21.51 -62.49 0.51
CA SER A 8 -20.29 -62.05 1.21
C SER A 8 -19.82 -60.64 0.74
N ALA A 9 -18.72 -60.18 1.33
CA ALA A 9 -18.18 -58.83 1.35
C ALA A 9 -17.10 -58.50 0.27
N ASN A 10 -16.81 -57.19 0.20
CA ASN A 10 -15.51 -56.54 -0.06
C ASN A 10 -15.01 -56.20 -1.49
N ALA A 11 -14.75 -54.89 -1.61
CA ALA A 11 -13.58 -54.22 -2.20
C ALA A 11 -13.48 -54.05 -3.73
N GLN A 12 -13.65 -52.80 -4.18
CA GLN A 12 -12.69 -52.14 -5.07
C GLN A 12 -12.74 -50.62 -4.88
N ARG A 13 -11.57 -50.08 -4.54
CA ARG A 13 -11.24 -48.66 -4.34
C ARG A 13 -11.05 -47.94 -5.69
N LEU A 14 -11.05 -46.60 -5.58
CA LEU A 14 -10.36 -45.60 -6.41
C LEU A 14 -11.05 -45.15 -7.71
N ILE A 15 -11.77 -44.01 -7.63
CA ILE A 15 -11.48 -42.83 -8.46
C ILE A 15 -11.60 -41.58 -7.56
N LYS A 16 -10.46 -40.92 -7.38
CA LYS A 16 -10.26 -39.67 -6.65
C LYS A 16 -10.64 -38.52 -7.58
N GLY A 17 -11.62 -37.71 -7.22
CA GLY A 17 -11.94 -36.46 -7.89
C GLY A 17 -12.20 -35.40 -6.82
N ASP A 18 -11.30 -34.44 -6.72
CA ASP A 18 -11.36 -33.34 -5.77
C ASP A 18 -12.68 -32.56 -5.94
N ARG A 19 -13.62 -32.78 -5.01
CA ARG A 19 -14.78 -31.93 -4.82
C ARG A 19 -14.60 -31.23 -3.49
N LEU A 20 -14.32 -29.93 -3.56
CA LEU A 20 -14.38 -28.97 -2.45
C LEU A 20 -15.58 -29.31 -1.56
N MET A 21 -15.29 -29.72 -0.32
CA MET A 21 -16.30 -29.92 0.71
C MET A 21 -16.87 -28.56 1.10
N PHE A 22 -17.95 -28.14 0.45
CA PHE A 22 -18.88 -27.20 1.05
C PHE A 22 -19.66 -27.95 2.13
N SER A 23 -19.45 -27.55 3.39
CA SER A 23 -20.12 -28.08 4.58
C SER A 23 -21.63 -27.86 4.47
N SER A 24 -22.39 -28.92 4.17
CA SER A 24 -23.87 -28.87 4.14
C SER A 24 -24.52 -28.57 5.50
N SER A 25 -23.74 -28.59 6.58
CA SER A 25 -24.18 -28.30 7.95
C SER A 25 -24.36 -26.80 8.19
N ASP A 26 -23.50 -25.96 7.61
CA ASP A 26 -23.50 -24.52 7.86
C ASP A 26 -24.61 -23.82 7.07
N ASP A 27 -24.91 -24.30 5.87
CA ASP A 27 -26.03 -23.81 5.06
C ASP A 27 -27.38 -24.05 5.74
N ASN A 28 -27.52 -25.14 6.49
CA ASN A 28 -28.77 -25.47 7.19
C ASN A 28 -28.97 -24.61 8.45
N VAL A 29 -27.87 -24.31 9.17
CA VAL A 29 -27.91 -23.40 10.32
C VAL A 29 -28.17 -21.97 9.87
N MET A 30 -27.48 -21.52 8.81
CA MET A 30 -27.67 -20.22 8.20
C MET A 30 -29.09 -20.05 7.62
N SER A 31 -29.60 -21.06 6.91
CA SER A 31 -30.97 -21.06 6.37
C SER A 31 -32.02 -20.95 7.47
N LYS A 32 -31.87 -21.72 8.57
CA LYS A 32 -32.78 -21.64 9.72
C LYS A 32 -32.72 -20.28 10.43
N GLN A 33 -31.55 -19.66 10.50
CA GLN A 33 -31.37 -18.34 11.10
C GLN A 33 -31.98 -17.21 10.23
N ILE A 34 -31.89 -17.34 8.90
CA ILE A 34 -32.54 -16.44 7.94
C ILE A 34 -34.06 -16.60 7.98
N GLN A 35 -34.56 -17.84 8.06
CA GLN A 35 -36.00 -18.09 8.19
C GLN A 35 -36.56 -17.60 9.52
N ALA A 36 -35.81 -17.74 10.63
CA ALA A 36 -36.20 -17.24 11.94
C ALA A 36 -36.30 -15.71 12.01
N THR A 37 -35.64 -14.99 11.09
CA THR A 37 -35.71 -13.52 10.98
C THR A 37 -36.72 -13.03 9.94
N HIS A 38 -37.33 -13.93 9.16
CA HIS A 38 -38.32 -13.62 8.15
C HIS A 38 -39.74 -13.63 8.74
N ALA A 39 -40.23 -12.46 9.16
CA ALA A 39 -41.64 -12.24 9.49
C ALA A 39 -42.32 -11.56 8.28
N SER A 40 -42.99 -12.35 7.43
CA SER A 40 -43.77 -11.79 6.33
C SER A 40 -45.04 -11.14 6.88
N ASP A 41 -45.23 -9.86 6.58
CA ASP A 41 -46.41 -9.06 6.96
C ASP A 41 -47.70 -9.48 6.20
N ASP A 42 -47.72 -10.70 5.61
CA ASP A 42 -48.72 -11.28 4.69
C ASP A 42 -49.20 -10.39 3.53
N ARG A 43 -48.49 -9.30 3.25
CA ARG A 43 -48.69 -8.49 2.05
C ARG A 43 -48.08 -9.22 0.85
N GLU A 44 -48.88 -10.03 0.17
CA GLU A 44 -48.53 -10.57 -1.14
C GLU A 44 -48.40 -9.42 -2.15
N VAL A 45 -47.17 -9.08 -2.49
CA VAL A 45 -46.86 -8.19 -3.61
C VAL A 45 -46.52 -9.07 -4.80
N ASP A 46 -47.24 -8.93 -5.91
CA ASP A 46 -46.88 -9.63 -7.14
C ASP A 46 -45.50 -9.14 -7.61
N VAL A 47 -44.49 -9.99 -7.44
CA VAL A 47 -43.09 -9.67 -7.71
C VAL A 47 -42.74 -9.74 -9.19
N ARG A 48 -43.56 -10.37 -10.03
CA ARG A 48 -43.27 -10.49 -11.47
C ARG A 48 -43.34 -9.13 -12.20
N PRO A 49 -44.38 -8.29 -11.99
CA PRO A 49 -44.39 -6.90 -12.49
C PRO A 49 -43.21 -6.07 -11.98
N LEU A 50 -42.82 -6.24 -10.70
CA LEU A 50 -41.67 -5.53 -10.13
C LEU A 50 -40.35 -5.97 -10.76
N LEU A 51 -40.18 -7.25 -11.04
CA LEU A 51 -38.99 -7.78 -11.70
C LEU A 51 -38.88 -7.26 -13.14
N HIS A 52 -39.97 -7.24 -13.91
CA HIS A 52 -39.98 -6.65 -15.25
C HIS A 52 -39.67 -5.15 -15.22
N LEU A 53 -40.20 -4.42 -14.24
CA LEU A 53 -39.90 -3.00 -14.03
C LEU A 53 -38.40 -2.77 -13.74
N ILE A 54 -37.80 -3.61 -12.89
CA ILE A 54 -36.38 -3.57 -12.59
C ILE A 54 -35.54 -3.88 -13.83
N GLU A 55 -35.89 -4.90 -14.61
CA GLU A 55 -35.21 -5.23 -15.87
C GLU A 55 -35.27 -4.08 -16.88
N ASP A 56 -36.42 -3.42 -16.99
CA ASP A 56 -36.60 -2.28 -17.91
C ASP A 56 -35.84 -1.04 -17.43
N ILE A 57 -35.74 -0.80 -16.11
CA ILE A 57 -34.83 0.20 -15.55
C ILE A 57 -33.37 -0.13 -15.88
N PHE A 58 -32.93 -1.38 -15.76
CA PHE A 58 -31.56 -1.78 -16.13
C PHE A 58 -31.26 -1.60 -17.63
N LYS A 59 -32.22 -1.91 -18.51
CA LYS A 59 -32.08 -1.65 -19.95
C LYS A 59 -31.98 -0.15 -20.23
N LEU A 60 -32.83 0.67 -19.61
CA LEU A 60 -32.77 2.14 -19.69
C LEU A 60 -31.44 2.69 -19.19
N LEU A 61 -30.94 2.20 -18.06
CA LEU A 61 -29.65 2.58 -17.50
C LEU A 61 -28.50 2.33 -18.48
N LYS A 62 -28.48 1.16 -19.10
CA LYS A 62 -27.45 0.79 -20.07
C LYS A 62 -27.48 1.68 -21.31
N ILE A 63 -28.67 2.02 -21.81
CA ILE A 63 -28.84 2.95 -22.94
C ILE A 63 -28.34 4.34 -22.57
N VAL A 64 -28.81 4.88 -21.44
CA VAL A 64 -28.42 6.22 -20.96
C VAL A 64 -26.91 6.29 -20.74
N GLN A 65 -26.32 5.26 -20.13
CA GLN A 65 -24.88 5.21 -19.85
C GLN A 65 -24.02 5.07 -21.12
N LEU A 66 -24.41 4.20 -22.07
CA LEU A 66 -23.66 3.98 -23.32
C LEU A 66 -23.70 5.22 -24.22
N SER A 67 -24.87 5.84 -24.36
CA SER A 67 -24.99 7.07 -25.15
C SER A 67 -24.25 8.23 -24.49
N CYS A 68 -24.14 8.29 -23.16
CA CYS A 68 -23.38 9.33 -22.45
C CYS A 68 -21.85 9.16 -22.61
N LYS A 69 -21.39 7.92 -22.85
CA LYS A 69 -19.98 7.60 -23.13
C LYS A 69 -19.55 7.97 -24.55
N CYS A 70 -20.48 7.99 -25.51
CA CYS A 70 -20.20 8.27 -26.93
C CYS A 70 -20.17 9.76 -27.29
N SER A 71 -20.21 10.69 -26.34
CA SER A 71 -20.24 12.15 -26.63
C SER A 71 -18.90 12.77 -27.06
N GLY A 72 -17.91 11.95 -27.45
CA GLY A 72 -16.71 12.43 -28.12
C GLY A 72 -16.98 12.57 -29.61
N SER A 73 -17.26 13.80 -30.05
CA SER A 73 -17.45 14.21 -31.45
C SER A 73 -18.78 13.79 -32.12
N GLY A 74 -19.65 14.79 -32.32
CA GLY A 74 -20.83 14.71 -33.18
C GLY A 74 -22.13 14.73 -32.39
N GLY A 75 -22.91 15.81 -32.54
CA GLY A 75 -24.23 15.95 -31.95
C GLY A 75 -25.19 14.87 -32.46
N GLY A 76 -25.17 13.70 -31.82
CA GLY A 76 -26.25 12.73 -31.90
C GLY A 76 -27.48 13.38 -31.29
N ASP A 77 -28.42 13.78 -32.14
CA ASP A 77 -29.58 14.58 -31.81
C ASP A 77 -30.31 14.00 -30.59
N ALA A 78 -30.38 14.78 -29.49
CA ALA A 78 -31.10 14.42 -28.27
C ALA A 78 -32.54 13.96 -28.57
N HIS A 79 -33.11 14.43 -29.67
CA HIS A 79 -34.37 13.95 -30.22
C HIS A 79 -34.33 12.45 -30.59
N THR A 80 -33.31 11.99 -31.31
CA THR A 80 -33.17 10.58 -31.75
C THR A 80 -33.14 9.63 -30.54
N ILE A 81 -32.41 10.00 -29.49
CA ILE A 81 -32.32 9.22 -28.25
C ILE A 81 -33.67 9.23 -27.52
N THR A 82 -34.31 10.41 -27.43
CA THR A 82 -35.65 10.55 -26.80
C THR A 82 -36.69 9.70 -27.51
N ILE A 83 -36.70 9.71 -28.85
CA ILE A 83 -37.60 8.88 -29.67
C ILE A 83 -37.28 7.38 -29.51
N SER A 84 -36.00 7.00 -29.41
CA SER A 84 -35.62 5.60 -29.13
C SER A 84 -36.11 5.12 -27.76
N ILE A 85 -36.02 5.98 -26.73
CA ILE A 85 -36.53 5.68 -25.38
C ILE A 85 -38.06 5.52 -25.42
N LEU A 86 -38.76 6.45 -26.07
CA LEU A 86 -40.22 6.40 -26.21
C LEU A 86 -40.70 5.16 -26.97
N ASN A 87 -39.98 4.76 -28.02
CA ASN A 87 -40.28 3.55 -28.80
C ASN A 87 -40.05 2.27 -28.00
N MET A 88 -39.03 2.21 -27.15
CA MET A 88 -38.79 1.08 -26.26
C MET A 88 -39.91 0.96 -25.21
N LEU A 89 -40.39 2.10 -24.71
CA LEU A 89 -41.46 2.16 -23.74
C LEU A 89 -42.86 2.22 -24.38
N LYS A 90 -43.01 1.89 -25.66
CA LYS A 90 -44.26 2.13 -26.43
C LYS A 90 -45.52 1.56 -25.76
N ASN A 91 -45.40 0.41 -25.11
CA ASN A 91 -46.52 -0.33 -24.48
C ASN A 91 -46.90 0.23 -23.09
N TYR A 92 -46.13 1.16 -22.55
CA TYR A 92 -46.38 1.80 -21.26
C TYR A 92 -47.26 3.05 -21.40
N SER A 93 -48.03 3.35 -20.35
CA SER A 93 -48.75 4.61 -20.21
C SER A 93 -47.79 5.81 -20.06
N TRP A 94 -48.28 7.02 -20.28
CA TRP A 94 -47.44 8.23 -20.25
C TRP A 94 -46.84 8.52 -18.87
N ASP A 95 -47.59 8.24 -17.80
CA ASP A 95 -47.14 8.25 -16.42
C ASP A 95 -46.02 7.21 -16.17
N ALA A 96 -46.24 5.95 -16.54
CA ALA A 96 -45.25 4.88 -16.38
C ALA A 96 -43.95 5.16 -17.17
N LYS A 97 -44.06 5.71 -18.39
CA LYS A 97 -42.90 6.15 -19.19
C LYS A 97 -42.02 7.14 -18.43
N LEU A 98 -42.63 8.14 -17.77
CA LEU A 98 -41.91 9.14 -17.00
C LEU A 98 -41.27 8.55 -15.75
N VAL A 99 -42.02 7.76 -14.98
CA VAL A 99 -41.51 7.14 -13.75
C VAL A 99 -40.31 6.24 -14.03
N LEU A 100 -40.34 5.44 -15.11
CA LEU A 100 -39.22 4.58 -15.51
C LEU A 100 -37.98 5.38 -15.93
N VAL A 101 -38.15 6.43 -16.73
CA VAL A 101 -37.04 7.28 -17.18
C VAL A 101 -36.44 8.08 -16.02
N LEU A 102 -37.28 8.67 -15.17
CA LEU A 102 -36.81 9.37 -13.97
C LEU A 102 -36.13 8.43 -12.98
N SER A 103 -36.60 7.19 -12.84
CA SER A 103 -35.95 6.18 -11.99
C SER A 103 -34.55 5.83 -12.52
N ALA A 104 -34.42 5.61 -13.84
CA ALA A 104 -33.12 5.38 -14.46
C ALA A 104 -32.18 6.59 -14.32
N CYS A 105 -32.70 7.81 -14.45
CA CYS A 105 -31.90 9.03 -14.26
C CYS A 105 -31.52 9.23 -12.79
N ALA A 106 -32.41 8.94 -11.84
CA ALA A 106 -32.15 9.02 -10.41
C ALA A 106 -31.07 8.03 -9.96
N VAL A 107 -30.94 6.87 -10.60
CA VAL A 107 -29.84 5.93 -10.30
C VAL A 107 -28.49 6.46 -10.83
N ASN A 108 -28.45 7.05 -12.03
CA ASN A 108 -27.23 7.65 -12.60
C ASN A 108 -26.80 8.92 -11.88
N PHE A 109 -27.76 9.79 -11.55
CA PHE A 109 -27.55 11.04 -10.84
C PHE A 109 -27.34 10.81 -9.33
N GLY A 110 -27.99 9.77 -8.81
CA GLY A 110 -27.98 9.39 -7.40
C GLY A 110 -26.61 8.94 -6.94
N GLU A 111 -25.83 8.19 -7.73
CA GLU A 111 -24.47 7.81 -7.30
C GLU A 111 -23.60 9.06 -7.01
N PHE A 112 -23.66 10.06 -7.89
CA PHE A 112 -22.94 11.32 -7.72
C PHE A 112 -23.52 12.17 -6.56
N TRP A 113 -24.84 12.31 -6.48
CA TRP A 113 -25.49 13.15 -5.47
C TRP A 113 -25.51 12.56 -4.07
N LEU A 114 -25.65 11.24 -3.95
CA LEU A 114 -25.65 10.52 -2.67
C LEU A 114 -24.25 10.57 -2.06
N LEU A 115 -23.20 10.58 -2.90
CA LEU A 115 -21.84 10.90 -2.46
C LEU A 115 -21.71 12.40 -2.11
N ALA A 116 -22.11 13.33 -2.98
CA ALA A 116 -21.92 14.78 -2.77
C ALA A 116 -22.70 15.35 -1.56
N HIS A 117 -23.93 14.89 -1.32
CA HIS A 117 -24.82 15.39 -0.26
C HIS A 117 -24.54 14.75 1.11
N ASN A 118 -24.22 13.45 1.17
CA ASN A 118 -23.94 12.78 2.44
C ASN A 118 -22.51 12.98 2.93
N CYS A 119 -21.62 13.57 2.12
CA CYS A 119 -20.29 14.01 2.54
C CYS A 119 -20.34 15.02 3.70
N THR A 120 -21.41 15.78 3.88
CA THR A 120 -21.48 16.77 4.98
C THR A 120 -21.96 16.16 6.29
N THR A 121 -22.73 15.07 6.23
CA THR A 121 -23.47 14.50 7.37
C THR A 121 -23.02 13.11 7.80
N ASN A 122 -22.43 12.29 6.93
CA ASN A 122 -22.08 10.89 7.23
C ASN A 122 -20.55 10.64 7.10
N GLN A 123 -19.94 10.15 8.18
CA GLN A 123 -18.50 9.88 8.25
C GLN A 123 -18.03 8.75 7.33
N LEU A 124 -18.89 7.75 7.06
CA LEU A 124 -18.61 6.66 6.12
C LEU A 124 -18.69 7.16 4.67
N ALA A 125 -19.66 8.02 4.37
CA ALA A 125 -19.75 8.71 3.08
C ALA A 125 -18.56 9.66 2.84
N LYS A 126 -18.08 10.34 3.89
CA LYS A 126 -16.80 11.10 3.84
C LYS A 126 -15.62 10.19 3.48
N SER A 127 -15.47 9.04 4.12
CA SER A 127 -14.37 8.10 3.82
C SER A 127 -14.44 7.53 2.40
N VAL A 128 -15.63 7.16 1.91
CA VAL A 128 -15.83 6.70 0.51
C VAL A 128 -15.57 7.83 -0.49
N ALA A 129 -15.97 9.06 -0.15
CA ALA A 129 -15.72 10.23 -0.96
C ALA A 129 -14.23 10.63 -0.97
N ILE A 130 -13.50 10.49 0.15
CA ILE A 130 -12.05 10.68 0.24
C ILE A 130 -11.33 9.63 -0.62
N LEU A 131 -11.74 8.36 -0.55
CA LEU A 131 -11.25 7.27 -1.41
C LEU A 131 -11.47 7.57 -2.90
N ARG A 132 -12.54 8.29 -3.25
CA ARG A 132 -12.85 8.76 -4.62
C ARG A 132 -12.39 10.20 -4.92
N LYS A 133 -11.71 10.88 -3.99
CA LYS A 133 -11.23 12.28 -4.08
C LYS A 133 -12.31 13.32 -4.47
N ILE A 134 -13.52 13.20 -3.92
CA ILE A 134 -14.66 14.12 -4.15
C ILE A 134 -14.67 15.34 -3.19
N PRO A 135 -14.32 15.23 -1.89
CA PRO A 135 -14.51 16.33 -0.92
C PRO A 135 -13.66 17.58 -1.20
N GLU A 136 -12.44 17.44 -1.72
CA GLU A 136 -11.56 18.59 -2.02
C GLU A 136 -12.10 19.49 -3.15
N LEU A 137 -13.09 19.02 -3.93
CA LEU A 137 -13.75 19.79 -4.98
C LEU A 137 -14.96 20.58 -4.47
N LEU A 138 -15.59 20.17 -3.36
CA LEU A 138 -16.79 20.82 -2.82
C LEU A 138 -16.46 22.16 -2.13
N GLU A 139 -15.25 22.29 -1.56
CA GLU A 139 -14.78 23.58 -0.99
C GLU A 139 -14.29 24.57 -2.05
N ARG A 140 -13.82 24.09 -3.21
CA ARG A 140 -13.31 24.93 -4.32
C ARG A 140 -14.40 25.40 -5.31
N THR A 141 -15.68 25.12 -5.05
CA THR A 141 -16.80 25.29 -6.00
C THR A 141 -17.75 26.46 -5.72
N SER A 142 -17.23 27.59 -5.21
CA SER A 142 -18.01 28.83 -5.13
C SER A 142 -18.58 29.28 -6.49
N MET A 143 -17.93 28.91 -7.61
CA MET A 143 -18.40 29.23 -8.97
C MET A 143 -19.42 28.24 -9.57
N LEU A 144 -19.56 27.01 -9.05
CA LEU A 144 -20.47 26.00 -9.61
C LEU A 144 -21.82 25.92 -8.90
N LYS A 145 -21.93 26.51 -7.71
CA LYS A 145 -23.17 26.60 -6.91
C LYS A 145 -24.41 27.05 -7.72
N PRO A 146 -24.39 28.15 -8.48
CA PRO A 146 -25.57 28.57 -9.26
C PRO A 146 -25.97 27.59 -10.37
N ARG A 147 -25.03 26.82 -10.92
CA ARG A 147 -25.33 25.76 -11.89
C ARG A 147 -26.00 24.56 -11.22
N PHE A 148 -25.55 24.19 -10.02
CA PHE A 148 -26.20 23.14 -9.23
C PHE A 148 -27.61 23.54 -8.80
N ASP A 149 -27.83 24.78 -8.40
CA ASP A 149 -29.16 25.28 -8.04
C ASP A 149 -30.11 25.24 -9.26
N THR A 150 -29.62 25.58 -10.45
CA THR A 150 -30.40 25.49 -11.70
C THR A 150 -30.79 24.04 -12.01
N ILE A 151 -29.87 23.10 -11.82
CA ILE A 151 -30.12 21.66 -12.00
C ILE A 151 -31.13 21.14 -10.98
N ASN A 152 -31.03 21.54 -9.71
CA ASN A 152 -31.95 21.13 -8.66
C ASN A 152 -33.37 21.63 -8.93
N ASN A 153 -33.50 22.87 -9.41
CA ASN A 153 -34.77 23.43 -9.83
C ASN A 153 -35.36 22.64 -11.01
N LEU A 154 -34.53 22.25 -11.99
CA LEU A 154 -34.97 21.44 -13.12
C LEU A 154 -35.48 20.06 -12.66
N VAL A 155 -34.72 19.34 -11.83
CA VAL A 155 -35.14 18.04 -11.26
C VAL A 155 -36.46 18.17 -10.50
N LYS A 156 -36.63 19.24 -9.71
CA LYS A 156 -37.87 19.50 -8.98
C LYS A 156 -39.06 19.67 -9.94
N VAL A 157 -38.91 20.50 -10.98
CA VAL A 157 -39.97 20.72 -11.99
C VAL A 157 -40.36 19.40 -12.68
N MET A 158 -39.39 18.53 -12.99
CA MET A 158 -39.64 17.24 -13.65
C MET A 158 -40.40 16.25 -12.74
N VAL A 159 -40.09 16.25 -11.45
CA VAL A 159 -40.81 15.46 -10.44
C VAL A 159 -42.24 16.00 -10.29
N ASP A 160 -42.42 17.32 -10.24
CA ASP A 160 -43.73 17.95 -10.11
C ASP A 160 -44.61 17.72 -11.36
N ILE A 161 -44.03 17.76 -12.56
CA ILE A 161 -44.70 17.35 -13.81
C ILE A 161 -45.14 15.89 -13.74
N THR A 162 -44.28 15.00 -13.24
CA THR A 162 -44.60 13.57 -13.15
C THR A 162 -45.72 13.31 -12.15
N LYS A 163 -45.68 13.95 -10.97
CA LYS A 163 -46.76 13.88 -9.98
C LYS A 163 -48.08 14.37 -10.56
N CYS A 164 -48.07 15.50 -11.23
CA CYS A 164 -49.25 16.07 -11.89
C CYS A 164 -49.86 15.09 -12.93
N ILE A 165 -49.02 14.45 -13.75
CA ILE A 165 -49.47 13.46 -14.75
C ILE A 165 -50.04 12.19 -14.08
N VAL A 166 -49.45 11.74 -12.97
CA VAL A 166 -49.98 10.62 -12.17
C VAL A 166 -51.32 10.98 -11.54
N GLU A 167 -51.46 12.17 -10.95
CA GLU A 167 -52.72 12.66 -10.38
C GLU A 167 -53.82 12.72 -11.45
N PHE A 168 -53.52 13.19 -12.66
CA PHE A 168 -54.46 13.16 -13.79
C PHE A 168 -54.90 11.74 -14.20
N ARG A 169 -54.04 10.73 -13.98
CA ARG A 169 -54.32 9.32 -14.26
C ARG A 169 -55.17 8.66 -13.17
N GLU A 170 -55.02 9.08 -11.93
CA GLU A 170 -55.73 8.57 -10.75
C GLU A 170 -57.12 9.20 -10.56
N LEU A 171 -57.50 10.19 -11.38
CA LEU A 171 -58.82 10.80 -11.33
C LEU A 171 -59.93 9.75 -11.49
N PRO A 172 -60.95 9.74 -10.62
CA PRO A 172 -62.03 8.78 -10.69
C PRO A 172 -62.81 8.88 -12.02
N PRO A 173 -62.80 7.85 -12.87
CA PRO A 173 -63.44 7.91 -14.19
C PRO A 173 -64.97 8.00 -14.12
N GLN A 174 -65.55 7.75 -12.94
CA GLN A 174 -66.99 7.80 -12.68
C GLN A 174 -67.54 9.23 -12.58
N TYR A 175 -66.68 10.21 -12.27
CA TYR A 175 -67.10 11.60 -12.00
C TYR A 175 -66.56 12.60 -13.02
N ILE A 176 -65.59 12.21 -13.86
CA ILE A 176 -64.96 13.08 -14.85
C ILE A 176 -64.83 12.32 -16.17
N THR A 177 -65.52 12.78 -17.21
CA THR A 177 -65.44 12.23 -18.57
C THR A 177 -64.56 13.12 -19.47
N THR A 178 -64.13 12.57 -20.61
CA THR A 178 -63.33 13.28 -21.65
C THR A 178 -64.00 14.51 -22.24
N GLU A 179 -65.26 14.79 -21.88
CA GLU A 179 -66.05 15.95 -22.33
C GLU A 179 -65.72 17.23 -21.54
N VAL A 180 -65.04 17.12 -20.39
CA VAL A 180 -64.57 18.28 -19.61
C VAL A 180 -63.39 18.93 -20.33
N THR A 181 -63.54 20.20 -20.72
CA THR A 181 -62.54 20.98 -21.48
C THR A 181 -61.16 21.02 -20.83
N ALA A 182 -61.09 21.07 -19.50
CA ALA A 182 -59.85 21.04 -18.74
C ALA A 182 -59.10 19.70 -18.86
N LEU A 183 -59.80 18.56 -18.79
CA LEU A 183 -59.21 17.23 -18.93
C LEU A 183 -58.78 16.96 -20.38
N SER A 184 -59.61 17.36 -21.35
CA SER A 184 -59.28 17.25 -22.78
C SER A 184 -58.01 18.02 -23.15
N THR A 185 -57.87 19.24 -22.62
CA THR A 185 -56.66 20.07 -22.79
C THR A 185 -55.45 19.46 -22.09
N ALA A 186 -55.60 18.90 -20.88
CA ALA A 186 -54.50 18.20 -20.21
C ALA A 186 -54.01 16.99 -21.03
N MET A 187 -54.93 16.19 -21.60
CA MET A 187 -54.59 15.00 -22.40
C MET A 187 -53.78 15.33 -23.67
N THR A 188 -53.93 16.52 -24.26
CA THR A 188 -53.14 16.93 -25.43
C THR A 188 -51.74 17.42 -25.04
N HIS A 189 -51.57 17.99 -23.85
CA HIS A 189 -50.28 18.49 -23.36
C HIS A 189 -49.39 17.41 -22.73
N ILE A 190 -49.97 16.31 -22.22
CA ILE A 190 -49.22 15.23 -21.55
C ILE A 190 -48.11 14.64 -22.45
N PRO A 191 -48.35 14.22 -23.71
CA PRO A 191 -47.29 13.67 -24.56
C PRO A 191 -46.14 14.64 -24.81
N VAL A 192 -46.45 15.94 -24.94
CA VAL A 192 -45.46 17.02 -25.13
C VAL A 192 -44.63 17.19 -23.86
N ALA A 193 -45.28 17.25 -22.69
CA ALA A 193 -44.61 17.33 -21.40
C ALA A 193 -43.72 16.10 -21.13
N VAL A 194 -44.18 14.89 -21.49
CA VAL A 194 -43.38 13.67 -21.37
C VAL A 194 -42.13 13.74 -22.26
N TYR A 195 -42.30 14.12 -23.53
CA TYR A 195 -41.18 14.26 -24.47
C TYR A 195 -40.11 15.24 -23.97
N TRP A 196 -40.51 16.44 -23.52
CA TRP A 196 -39.56 17.43 -23.00
C TRP A 196 -38.88 16.98 -21.71
N THR A 197 -39.61 16.33 -20.80
CA THR A 197 -39.04 15.81 -19.55
C THR A 197 -38.00 14.72 -19.81
N ILE A 198 -38.25 13.79 -20.73
CA ILE A 198 -37.28 12.74 -21.10
C ILE A 198 -36.02 13.36 -21.72
N ARG A 199 -36.20 14.36 -22.60
CA ARG A 199 -35.09 15.06 -23.26
C ARG A 199 -34.20 15.83 -22.28
N GLU A 200 -34.77 16.55 -21.33
CA GLU A 200 -33.99 17.29 -20.33
C GLU A 200 -33.32 16.36 -19.30
N SER A 201 -33.94 15.21 -18.97
CA SER A 201 -33.33 14.17 -18.12
C SER A 201 -32.01 13.64 -18.69
N TRP A 202 -31.98 13.52 -20.03
CA TRP A 202 -30.84 13.04 -20.79
C TRP A 202 -29.64 14.00 -20.73
N GLU A 203 -29.86 15.28 -21.02
CA GLU A 203 -28.79 16.30 -21.03
C GLU A 203 -28.13 16.44 -19.66
N LEU A 204 -28.93 16.33 -18.59
CA LEU A 204 -28.42 16.36 -17.22
C LEU A 204 -27.49 15.17 -16.91
N SER A 205 -27.87 13.97 -17.35
CA SER A 205 -27.06 12.75 -17.19
C SER A 205 -25.77 12.82 -18.01
N SER A 206 -25.81 13.39 -19.22
CA SER A 206 -24.64 13.60 -20.08
C SER A 206 -23.64 14.58 -19.46
N LEU A 207 -24.13 15.71 -18.93
CA LEU A 207 -23.28 16.72 -18.28
C LEU A 207 -22.61 16.15 -17.02
N ALA A 208 -23.36 15.43 -16.19
CA ALA A 208 -22.83 14.80 -14.98
C ALA A 208 -21.70 13.80 -15.30
N HIS A 209 -21.89 12.96 -16.33
CA HIS A 209 -20.88 12.01 -16.78
C HIS A 209 -19.63 12.70 -17.34
N LYS A 210 -19.78 13.77 -18.13
CA LYS A 210 -18.64 14.57 -18.65
C LYS A 210 -17.83 15.19 -17.52
N VAL A 211 -18.50 15.79 -16.53
CA VAL A 211 -17.85 16.39 -15.36
C VAL A 211 -17.17 15.31 -14.50
N GLY A 212 -17.82 14.16 -14.29
CA GLY A 212 -17.24 13.02 -13.58
C GLY A 212 -15.98 12.48 -14.25
N ASN A 213 -15.96 12.37 -15.59
CA ASN A 213 -14.77 11.95 -16.33
C ASN A 213 -13.62 12.95 -16.22
N MET A 214 -13.91 14.25 -16.31
CA MET A 214 -12.89 15.29 -16.11
C MET A 214 -12.31 15.21 -14.70
N GLN A 215 -13.16 15.02 -13.69
CA GLN A 215 -12.71 14.87 -12.30
C GLN A 215 -11.80 13.66 -12.13
N SER A 216 -12.18 12.50 -12.67
CA SER A 216 -11.37 11.27 -12.60
C SER A 216 -10.01 11.43 -13.29
N HIS A 217 -9.99 12.10 -14.45
CA HIS A 217 -8.75 12.40 -15.16
C HIS A 217 -7.85 13.33 -14.34
N LEU A 218 -8.38 14.44 -13.82
CA LEU A 218 -7.63 15.37 -12.98
C LEU A 218 -7.12 14.70 -11.69
N ALA A 219 -7.92 13.85 -11.06
CA ALA A 219 -7.55 13.10 -9.87
C ALA A 219 -6.37 12.13 -10.13
N THR A 220 -6.33 11.54 -11.33
CA THR A 220 -5.24 10.67 -11.79
C THR A 220 -3.96 11.48 -12.06
N GLN A 221 -4.08 12.62 -12.76
CA GLN A 221 -2.94 13.51 -13.00
C GLN A 221 -2.34 14.03 -11.69
N LEU A 222 -3.19 14.39 -10.73
CA LEU A 222 -2.73 14.85 -9.41
C LEU A 222 -1.94 13.77 -8.66
N SER A 223 -2.36 12.50 -8.70
CA SER A 223 -1.56 11.41 -8.09
C SER A 223 -0.21 11.23 -8.79
N THR A 224 -0.16 11.38 -10.12
CA THR A 224 1.11 11.31 -10.87
C THR A 224 2.03 12.46 -10.48
N CYS A 225 1.50 13.68 -10.31
CA CYS A 225 2.28 14.81 -9.82
C CYS A 225 2.85 14.56 -8.43
N TYR A 226 2.05 14.07 -7.48
CA TYR A 226 2.56 13.76 -6.13
C TYR A 226 3.63 12.67 -6.15
N LYS A 227 3.47 11.64 -6.99
CA LYS A 227 4.51 10.62 -7.19
C LYS A 227 5.82 11.24 -7.69
N HIS A 228 5.76 12.12 -8.69
CA HIS A 228 6.95 12.81 -9.19
C HIS A 228 7.59 13.75 -8.17
N ILE A 229 6.80 14.40 -7.31
CA ILE A 229 7.33 15.23 -6.22
C ILE A 229 8.12 14.35 -5.24
N ASP A 230 7.60 13.18 -4.87
CA ASP A 230 8.28 12.27 -3.95
C ASP A 230 9.58 11.70 -4.57
N GLU A 231 9.52 11.25 -5.83
CA GLU A 231 10.69 10.79 -6.59
C GLU A 231 11.79 11.88 -6.66
N ARG A 232 11.39 13.13 -6.91
CA ARG A 232 12.32 14.26 -6.99
C ARG A 232 12.94 14.61 -5.64
N LYS A 233 12.16 14.58 -4.55
CA LYS A 233 12.68 14.77 -3.19
C LYS A 233 13.70 13.69 -2.82
N GLN A 234 13.40 12.43 -3.12
CA GLN A 234 14.33 11.32 -2.88
C GLN A 234 15.63 11.49 -3.69
N MET A 235 15.53 11.95 -4.94
CA MET A 235 16.70 12.23 -5.78
C MET A 235 17.57 13.36 -5.21
N GLU A 236 16.95 14.45 -4.76
CA GLU A 236 17.66 15.58 -4.14
C GLU A 236 18.35 15.16 -2.84
N ALA A 237 17.68 14.36 -1.99
CA ALA A 237 18.27 13.79 -0.78
C ALA A 237 19.49 12.89 -1.11
N TYR A 238 19.36 12.02 -2.12
CA TYR A 238 20.47 11.17 -2.58
C TYR A 238 21.67 11.99 -3.10
N GLN A 239 21.43 13.03 -3.90
CA GLN A 239 22.50 13.91 -4.39
C GLN A 239 23.15 14.71 -3.25
N ASN A 240 22.37 15.14 -2.26
CA ASN A 240 22.89 15.82 -1.08
C ASN A 240 23.78 14.89 -0.24
N LEU A 241 23.47 13.59 -0.16
CA LEU A 241 24.34 12.62 0.51
C LEU A 241 25.72 12.53 -0.15
N HIS A 242 25.78 12.44 -1.49
CA HIS A 242 27.06 12.46 -2.23
C HIS A 242 27.88 13.71 -1.88
N ARG A 243 27.27 14.89 -1.97
CA ARG A 243 27.95 16.16 -1.63
C ARG A 243 28.42 16.20 -0.19
N LEU A 244 27.60 15.73 0.76
CA LEU A 244 27.95 15.70 2.17
C LEU A 244 29.15 14.80 2.44
N MET A 245 29.29 13.68 1.73
CA MET A 245 30.39 12.73 1.92
C MET A 245 31.72 13.21 1.32
N GLU A 246 31.68 14.07 0.30
CA GLU A 246 32.89 14.67 -0.29
C GLU A 246 33.44 15.85 0.52
N MET A 247 32.58 16.52 1.30
CA MET A 247 32.96 17.70 2.10
C MET A 247 33.65 17.30 3.41
N ILE A 248 34.60 18.13 3.86
CA ILE A 248 35.19 18.05 5.20
C ILE A 248 34.31 18.87 6.15
N HIS A 249 33.88 18.28 7.26
CA HIS A 249 33.04 18.95 8.26
C HIS A 249 33.81 19.32 9.52
N ILE A 250 33.27 20.27 10.29
CA ILE A 250 33.80 20.68 11.60
C ILE A 250 33.65 19.53 12.62
N ASP A 251 32.54 18.80 12.53
CA ASP A 251 32.26 17.58 13.27
C ASP A 251 31.45 16.60 12.40
N ASN A 252 31.41 15.35 12.84
CA ASN A 252 30.71 14.25 12.19
C ASN A 252 29.18 14.33 12.26
N LEU A 253 28.57 15.28 12.97
CA LEU A 253 27.13 15.27 13.21
C LEU A 253 26.29 15.50 11.96
N LYS A 254 26.72 16.39 11.06
CA LYS A 254 25.97 16.64 9.82
C LYS A 254 25.81 15.36 8.99
N VAL A 255 26.87 14.57 8.91
CA VAL A 255 26.90 13.29 8.19
C VAL A 255 26.06 12.24 8.92
N LEU A 256 26.21 12.11 10.24
CA LEU A 256 25.44 11.15 11.04
C LEU A 256 23.93 11.46 11.04
N LYS A 257 23.54 12.73 11.14
CA LYS A 257 22.14 13.15 11.01
C LYS A 257 21.58 12.85 9.62
N ALA A 258 22.36 13.09 8.55
CA ALA A 258 21.92 12.76 7.20
C ALA A 258 21.76 11.25 6.95
N LEU A 259 22.56 10.41 7.61
CA LEU A 259 22.48 8.95 7.49
C LEU A 259 21.40 8.31 8.36
N ILE A 260 21.21 8.82 9.59
CA ILE A 260 20.33 8.19 10.58
C ILE A 260 18.97 8.87 10.62
N TYR A 261 18.97 10.16 10.95
CA TYR A 261 17.75 10.95 11.10
C TYR A 261 18.06 12.45 11.12
N GLN A 262 17.53 13.19 10.15
CA GLN A 262 17.85 14.61 9.98
C GLN A 262 17.06 15.53 10.92
N LYS A 263 15.88 15.10 11.37
CA LYS A 263 14.98 15.94 12.18
C LYS A 263 15.35 15.87 13.67
N ASP A 264 15.15 16.98 14.37
CA ASP A 264 15.49 17.13 15.79
C ASP A 264 14.28 16.87 16.74
N ASP A 265 13.20 16.29 16.22
CA ASP A 265 11.94 16.03 16.95
C ASP A 265 11.94 14.70 17.74
N LEU A 266 12.84 13.77 17.42
CA LEU A 266 12.93 12.45 18.04
C LEU A 266 14.35 12.15 18.54
N LEU A 267 14.44 11.17 19.45
CA LEU A 267 15.70 10.56 19.88
C LEU A 267 15.90 9.26 19.09
N PRO A 268 16.67 9.27 17.99
CA PRO A 268 16.65 8.18 17.00
C PRO A 268 17.49 6.97 17.41
N LEU A 269 18.33 7.10 18.45
CA LEU A 269 19.22 6.05 18.92
C LEU A 269 18.71 5.43 20.22
N PHE A 270 18.87 4.13 20.33
CA PHE A 270 18.70 3.33 21.52
C PHE A 270 20.08 2.92 22.05
N ASP A 271 20.38 3.27 23.29
CA ASP A 271 21.63 2.88 23.95
C ASP A 271 21.50 1.46 24.52
N GLY A 272 22.33 0.54 24.01
CA GLY A 272 22.37 -0.86 24.42
C GLY A 272 22.79 -1.08 25.88
N VAL A 273 23.53 -0.15 26.50
CA VAL A 273 23.97 -0.28 27.90
C VAL A 273 22.90 0.24 28.85
N THR A 274 22.48 1.50 28.66
CA THR A 274 21.51 2.12 29.57
C THR A 274 20.06 1.74 29.27
N LYS A 275 19.81 1.12 28.11
CA LYS A 275 18.49 0.76 27.57
C LYS A 275 17.56 1.98 27.46
N ARG A 276 18.12 3.15 27.15
CA ARG A 276 17.39 4.43 26.99
C ARG A 276 17.58 5.02 25.61
N ARG A 277 16.66 5.89 25.22
CA ARG A 277 16.77 6.65 23.98
C ARG A 277 17.69 7.85 24.15
N VAL A 278 18.51 8.11 23.15
CA VAL A 278 19.53 9.17 23.17
C VAL A 278 19.58 9.92 21.84
N SER A 279 20.09 11.15 21.89
CA SER A 279 20.34 11.97 20.69
C SER A 279 21.59 11.47 19.96
N ILE A 280 21.69 11.75 18.65
CA ILE A 280 22.90 11.54 17.85
C ILE A 280 24.08 12.36 18.40
N ASP A 281 23.81 13.43 19.16
CA ASP A 281 24.83 14.29 19.77
C ASP A 281 25.85 13.55 20.64
N VAL A 282 25.51 12.38 21.20
CA VAL A 282 26.44 11.55 22.01
C VAL A 282 27.64 11.04 21.20
N LEU A 283 27.53 11.05 19.87
CA LEU A 283 28.55 10.59 18.91
C LEU A 283 29.44 11.72 18.38
N ARG A 284 29.19 12.96 18.80
CA ARG A 284 29.88 14.16 18.29
C ARG A 284 31.39 14.07 18.51
N ARG A 285 32.16 14.28 17.45
CA ARG A 285 33.65 14.27 17.43
C ARG A 285 34.27 12.96 17.93
N LYS A 286 33.55 11.84 17.81
CA LYS A 286 34.06 10.50 18.07
C LYS A 286 34.24 9.73 16.76
N TYR A 287 35.09 8.70 16.78
CA TYR A 287 35.08 7.69 15.73
C TYR A 287 33.81 6.85 15.87
N VAL A 288 33.05 6.73 14.78
CA VAL A 288 31.79 6.00 14.75
C VAL A 288 31.90 4.85 13.76
N LEU A 289 31.71 3.63 14.25
CA LEU A 289 31.67 2.42 13.45
C LEU A 289 30.20 2.08 13.20
N LEU A 290 29.75 2.32 11.97
CA LEU A 290 28.41 1.96 11.53
C LEU A 290 28.37 0.49 11.14
N LEU A 291 27.77 -0.33 12.00
CA LEU A 291 27.47 -1.72 11.68
C LEU A 291 26.20 -1.75 10.83
N ILE A 292 26.34 -1.99 9.54
CA ILE A 292 25.25 -2.02 8.58
C ILE A 292 24.94 -3.47 8.25
N SER A 293 23.74 -3.93 8.56
CA SER A 293 23.30 -5.30 8.28
C SER A 293 21.80 -5.34 8.00
N ASP A 294 21.34 -6.47 7.45
CA ASP A 294 19.94 -6.84 7.58
C ASP A 294 19.65 -7.24 9.05
N VAL A 295 18.39 -7.47 9.38
CA VAL A 295 17.96 -7.99 10.69
C VAL A 295 18.36 -9.46 10.85
N ASP A 296 18.72 -10.16 9.78
CA ASP A 296 19.12 -11.57 9.81
C ASP A 296 20.61 -11.79 10.21
N ILE A 297 21.23 -10.84 10.93
CA ILE A 297 22.59 -10.99 11.45
C ILE A 297 22.66 -12.11 12.49
N SER A 298 23.69 -12.96 12.42
CA SER A 298 23.82 -14.09 13.33
C SER A 298 24.26 -13.64 14.73
N GLN A 299 23.77 -14.32 15.77
CA GLN A 299 24.17 -14.02 17.16
C GLN A 299 25.67 -14.25 17.41
N GLU A 300 26.27 -15.18 16.64
CA GLU A 300 27.69 -15.50 16.69
C GLU A 300 28.54 -14.30 16.19
N GLU A 301 28.12 -13.66 15.10
CA GLU A 301 28.78 -12.44 14.59
C GLU A 301 28.66 -11.28 15.59
N VAL A 302 27.49 -11.12 16.21
CA VAL A 302 27.28 -10.08 17.24
C VAL A 302 28.18 -10.31 18.45
N ALA A 303 28.28 -11.56 18.94
CA ALA A 303 29.12 -11.90 20.08
C ALA A 303 30.61 -11.66 19.83
N ILE A 304 31.12 -11.99 18.63
CA ILE A 304 32.52 -11.73 18.25
C ILE A 304 32.79 -10.22 18.22
N LEU A 305 31.89 -9.44 17.63
CA LEU A 305 32.03 -7.98 17.58
C LEU A 305 31.97 -7.35 18.97
N GLU A 306 31.13 -7.87 19.87
CA GLU A 306 31.06 -7.44 21.27
C GLU A 306 32.38 -7.67 22.01
N GLN A 307 32.97 -8.85 21.85
CA GLN A 307 34.25 -9.17 22.48
C GLN A 307 35.34 -8.17 22.06
N ILE A 308 35.47 -7.93 20.76
CA ILE A 308 36.50 -7.03 20.21
C ILE A 308 36.24 -5.58 20.61
N ASN A 309 34.98 -5.14 20.64
CA ASN A 309 34.61 -3.78 21.04
C ASN A 309 34.95 -3.50 22.52
N ASN A 310 34.78 -4.50 23.41
CA ASN A 310 35.08 -4.35 24.83
C ASN A 310 36.58 -4.09 25.10
N GLU A 311 37.46 -4.55 24.22
CA GLU A 311 38.91 -4.38 24.32
C GLU A 311 39.38 -2.97 23.88
N ALA A 312 38.57 -2.24 23.08
CA ALA A 312 38.98 -1.00 22.44
C ALA A 312 37.95 0.14 22.61
N ARG A 313 38.04 0.88 23.72
CA ARG A 313 37.09 1.97 24.06
C ARG A 313 37.30 3.32 23.36
N GLN A 314 38.04 3.34 22.25
CA GLN A 314 38.39 4.59 21.55
C GLN A 314 37.38 5.00 20.45
N HIS A 315 36.32 4.21 20.27
CA HIS A 315 35.30 4.40 19.25
C HIS A 315 33.91 4.01 19.77
N GLU A 316 32.87 4.43 19.05
CA GLU A 316 31.47 4.07 19.33
C GLU A 316 30.92 3.24 18.18
N VAL A 317 30.19 2.17 18.48
CA VAL A 317 29.51 1.35 17.47
C VAL A 317 28.05 1.77 17.39
N VAL A 318 27.52 1.88 16.16
CA VAL A 318 26.11 2.16 15.91
C VAL A 318 25.57 1.15 14.90
N TRP A 319 24.55 0.39 15.29
CA TRP A 319 23.86 -0.53 14.39
C TRP A 319 22.82 0.19 13.54
N LEU A 320 22.92 0.01 12.23
CA LEU A 320 22.09 0.62 11.21
C LEU A 320 21.39 -0.48 10.38
N PRO A 321 20.13 -0.83 10.70
CA PRO A 321 19.41 -1.91 10.05
C PRO A 321 18.92 -1.48 8.66
N ILE A 322 19.47 -2.07 7.59
CA ILE A 322 19.09 -1.76 6.20
C ILE A 322 18.28 -2.90 5.61
N LEU A 323 16.99 -2.65 5.43
CA LEU A 323 16.03 -3.63 4.91
C LEU A 323 15.82 -3.52 3.40
N ASP A 324 15.44 -4.63 2.78
CA ASP A 324 14.85 -4.65 1.44
C ASP A 324 13.37 -4.22 1.51
N SER A 325 13.02 -3.11 0.84
CA SER A 325 11.67 -2.51 0.83
C SER A 325 10.54 -3.41 0.30
N ASN A 326 10.87 -4.58 -0.26
CA ASN A 326 9.89 -5.50 -0.84
C ASN A 326 9.27 -6.49 0.17
N ALA A 327 9.81 -6.57 1.39
CA ALA A 327 9.31 -7.48 2.41
C ALA A 327 8.39 -6.75 3.42
N PRO A 328 7.16 -7.21 3.66
CA PRO A 328 6.28 -6.59 4.64
C PRO A 328 6.85 -6.69 6.06
N TRP A 329 6.67 -5.63 6.85
CA TRP A 329 7.02 -5.61 8.26
C TRP A 329 5.96 -6.37 9.07
N THR A 330 6.29 -7.58 9.51
CA THR A 330 5.39 -8.46 10.28
C THR A 330 5.71 -8.42 11.77
N GLU A 331 4.76 -8.80 12.63
CA GLU A 331 4.99 -8.87 14.08
C GLU A 331 6.16 -9.78 14.48
N ASN A 332 6.37 -10.89 13.75
CA ASN A 332 7.50 -11.77 14.00
C ASN A 332 8.84 -11.09 13.71
N ARG A 333 8.90 -10.27 12.65
CA ARG A 333 10.10 -9.47 12.34
C ARG A 333 10.35 -8.40 13.41
N GLN A 334 9.30 -7.74 13.89
CA GLN A 334 9.41 -6.79 15.01
C GLN A 334 10.00 -7.47 16.25
N LYS A 335 9.44 -8.62 16.68
CA LYS A 335 9.96 -9.36 17.84
C LYS A 335 11.42 -9.80 17.68
N HIS A 336 11.79 -10.22 16.46
CA HIS A 336 13.17 -10.60 16.16
C HIS A 336 14.12 -9.39 16.23
N PHE A 337 13.72 -8.26 15.65
CA PHE A 337 14.44 -7.00 15.75
C PHE A 337 14.63 -6.55 17.20
N ASP A 338 13.56 -6.59 18.01
CA ASP A 338 13.60 -6.20 19.42
C ASP A 338 14.56 -7.10 20.22
N SER A 339 14.56 -8.41 19.95
CA SER A 339 15.48 -9.37 20.56
C SER A 339 16.95 -9.06 20.24
N LEU A 340 17.25 -8.75 18.96
CA LEU A 340 18.60 -8.36 18.52
C LEU A 340 19.03 -7.02 19.13
N GLN A 341 18.16 -6.02 19.12
CA GLN A 341 18.44 -4.73 19.73
C GLN A 341 18.68 -4.86 21.25
N ALA A 342 17.99 -5.79 21.91
CA ALA A 342 18.18 -6.07 23.32
C ALA A 342 19.51 -6.77 23.63
N SER A 343 20.02 -7.62 22.73
CA SER A 343 21.30 -8.32 22.92
C SER A 343 22.52 -7.45 22.61
N MET A 344 22.38 -6.41 21.79
CA MET A 344 23.51 -5.53 21.42
C MET A 344 23.92 -4.58 22.56
N PRO A 345 25.22 -4.47 22.89
CA PRO A 345 25.73 -3.59 23.94
C PRO A 345 26.02 -2.16 23.45
N TRP A 346 25.90 -1.88 22.16
CA TRP A 346 26.19 -0.58 21.53
C TRP A 346 24.93 0.18 21.14
N TYR A 347 25.07 1.33 20.47
CA TYR A 347 23.91 2.11 20.02
C TYR A 347 23.22 1.43 18.84
N CYS A 348 21.90 1.50 18.80
CA CYS A 348 21.09 0.96 17.70
C CYS A 348 20.11 2.03 17.22
N VAL A 349 19.87 2.12 15.91
CA VAL A 349 18.73 2.93 15.43
C VAL A 349 17.43 2.33 15.92
N GLN A 350 16.54 3.18 16.46
CA GLN A 350 15.32 2.74 17.13
C GLN A 350 14.45 1.86 16.22
N HIS A 351 14.27 2.28 14.97
CA HIS A 351 13.47 1.55 14.00
C HIS A 351 13.98 1.80 12.57
N PRO A 352 13.99 0.78 11.68
CA PRO A 352 14.47 0.92 10.30
C PRO A 352 13.75 2.02 9.49
N SER A 353 12.49 2.33 9.84
CA SER A 353 11.71 3.39 9.17
C SER A 353 12.24 4.81 9.35
N LEU A 354 13.15 5.04 10.30
CA LEU A 354 13.78 6.35 10.49
C LEU A 354 14.80 6.65 9.38
N ILE A 355 15.34 5.61 8.76
CA ILE A 355 16.34 5.72 7.70
C ILE A 355 15.61 6.02 6.39
N GLU A 356 15.93 7.16 5.77
CA GLU A 356 15.27 7.57 4.56
C GLU A 356 15.59 6.64 3.37
N PRO A 357 14.64 6.42 2.43
CA PRO A 357 14.89 5.57 1.26
C PRO A 357 16.11 5.99 0.43
N ALA A 358 16.42 7.29 0.37
CA ALA A 358 17.59 7.82 -0.29
C ALA A 358 18.90 7.34 0.34
N VAL A 359 18.94 7.21 1.68
CA VAL A 359 20.09 6.67 2.42
C VAL A 359 20.24 5.18 2.13
N VAL A 360 19.14 4.42 2.19
CA VAL A 360 19.17 2.98 1.86
C VAL A 360 19.71 2.75 0.45
N LYS A 361 19.26 3.54 -0.53
CA LYS A 361 19.76 3.50 -1.90
C LYS A 361 21.25 3.83 -1.98
N TYR A 362 21.68 4.90 -1.30
CA TYR A 362 23.09 5.31 -1.25
C TYR A 362 23.99 4.20 -0.67
N ILE A 363 23.60 3.59 0.45
CA ILE A 363 24.34 2.50 1.09
C ILE A 363 24.44 1.27 0.14
N LYS A 364 23.37 0.94 -0.57
CA LYS A 364 23.36 -0.19 -1.50
C LYS A 364 24.21 0.06 -2.75
N GLU A 365 24.13 1.25 -3.34
CA GLU A 365 24.79 1.56 -4.61
C GLU A 365 26.24 2.02 -4.42
N VAL A 366 26.49 2.89 -3.44
CA VAL A 366 27.80 3.54 -3.23
C VAL A 366 28.66 2.75 -2.25
N TRP A 367 28.10 2.31 -1.13
CA TRP A 367 28.81 1.44 -0.17
C TRP A 367 28.73 -0.05 -0.55
N ASN A 368 28.05 -0.38 -1.66
CA ASN A 368 27.95 -1.72 -2.23
C ASN A 368 27.43 -2.79 -1.25
N PHE A 369 26.49 -2.40 -0.37
CA PHE A 369 25.85 -3.32 0.57
C PHE A 369 24.94 -4.32 -0.17
N ARG A 370 25.26 -5.62 -0.07
CA ARG A 370 24.53 -6.73 -0.70
C ARG A 370 24.16 -7.81 0.32
N LYS A 371 23.46 -7.42 1.38
CA LYS A 371 22.95 -8.26 2.49
C LYS A 371 23.97 -8.69 3.55
N LYS A 372 25.21 -8.98 3.16
CA LYS A 372 26.26 -9.27 4.14
C LYS A 372 26.57 -8.02 4.97
N ALA A 373 26.67 -8.18 6.29
CA ALA A 373 27.04 -7.09 7.17
C ALA A 373 28.36 -6.41 6.72
N ILE A 374 28.41 -5.09 6.82
CA ILE A 374 29.61 -4.27 6.60
C ILE A 374 29.80 -3.33 7.78
N LEU A 375 31.04 -2.94 8.05
CA LEU A 375 31.36 -2.01 9.13
C LEU A 375 32.01 -0.76 8.56
N VAL A 376 31.26 0.32 8.43
CA VAL A 376 31.73 1.58 7.84
C VAL A 376 32.27 2.47 8.96
N VAL A 377 33.48 3.00 8.79
CA VAL A 377 34.15 3.82 9.81
C VAL A 377 34.05 5.29 9.44
N ILE A 378 33.47 6.10 10.32
CA ILE A 378 33.36 7.55 10.17
C ILE A 378 34.28 8.23 11.19
N ASP A 379 35.16 9.12 10.71
CA ASP A 379 36.06 9.91 11.55
C ASP A 379 35.32 11.05 12.30
N PRO A 380 35.94 11.67 13.32
CA PRO A 380 35.36 12.82 14.04
C PRO A 380 34.95 14.01 13.17
N GLN A 381 35.47 14.12 11.93
CA GLN A 381 35.19 15.16 10.94
C GLN A 381 34.12 14.73 9.91
N GLY A 382 33.55 13.54 10.06
CA GLY A 382 32.47 13.04 9.21
C GLY A 382 32.92 12.35 7.92
N ARG A 383 34.22 12.10 7.73
CA ARG A 383 34.72 11.39 6.54
C ARG A 383 34.68 9.89 6.75
N VAL A 384 34.48 9.16 5.65
CA VAL A 384 34.56 7.70 5.65
C VAL A 384 36.03 7.28 5.60
N SER A 385 36.53 6.73 6.71
CA SER A 385 37.90 6.20 6.83
C SER A 385 38.06 4.83 6.21
N SER A 386 37.02 4.00 6.29
CA SER A 386 36.96 2.69 5.63
C SER A 386 35.50 2.32 5.36
N LEU A 387 35.25 1.77 4.18
CA LEU A 387 33.94 1.28 3.76
C LEU A 387 33.60 -0.10 4.35
N ASN A 388 34.62 -0.86 4.78
CA ASN A 388 34.41 -2.13 5.45
C ASN A 388 35.60 -2.50 6.33
N ALA A 389 35.52 -2.18 7.62
CA ALA A 389 36.52 -2.49 8.62
C ALA A 389 36.31 -3.83 9.33
N LEU A 390 35.31 -4.65 8.93
CA LEU A 390 35.07 -5.94 9.59
C LEU A 390 36.32 -6.83 9.61
N HIS A 391 37.02 -6.90 8.48
CA HIS A 391 38.23 -7.70 8.36
C HIS A 391 39.35 -7.17 9.26
N MET A 392 39.55 -5.85 9.28
CA MET A 392 40.53 -5.24 10.17
C MET A 392 40.22 -5.50 11.64
N MET A 393 38.95 -5.40 12.01
CA MET A 393 38.49 -5.65 13.38
C MET A 393 38.64 -7.11 13.77
N TRP A 394 38.37 -8.06 12.87
CA TRP A 394 38.53 -9.48 13.15
C TRP A 394 39.99 -9.95 13.23
N ILE A 395 40.89 -9.39 12.42
CA ILE A 395 42.30 -9.82 12.37
C ILE A 395 43.12 -9.16 13.48
N TRP A 396 43.01 -7.83 13.61
CA TRP A 396 43.89 -7.04 14.48
C TRP A 396 43.20 -6.46 15.71
N GLY A 397 41.89 -6.67 15.86
CA GLY A 397 41.11 -6.16 16.99
C GLY A 397 41.27 -4.65 17.17
N GLY A 398 41.56 -4.23 18.41
CA GLY A 398 41.80 -2.82 18.74
C GLY A 398 43.06 -2.22 18.12
N THR A 399 44.05 -3.03 17.71
CA THR A 399 45.33 -2.51 17.17
C THR A 399 45.20 -1.93 15.75
N ALA A 400 44.13 -2.29 15.05
CA ALA A 400 43.75 -1.74 13.76
C ALA A 400 43.20 -0.32 13.83
N PHE A 401 42.86 0.21 15.01
CA PHE A 401 42.42 1.60 15.14
C PHE A 401 43.47 2.57 14.55
N PRO A 402 43.08 3.58 13.74
CA PRO A 402 41.72 4.08 13.46
C PRO A 402 40.99 3.43 12.27
N PHE A 403 41.36 2.21 11.89
CA PHE A 403 40.74 1.41 10.83
C PHE A 403 40.79 2.08 9.44
N THR A 404 41.90 2.78 9.16
CA THR A 404 42.19 3.39 7.86
C THR A 404 43.02 2.44 6.99
N SER A 405 42.88 2.50 5.66
CA SER A 405 43.71 1.70 4.74
C SER A 405 45.22 1.86 4.97
N ALA A 406 45.70 3.07 5.27
CA ALA A 406 47.11 3.29 5.58
C ALA A 406 47.58 2.56 6.86
N ARG A 407 46.69 2.40 7.84
CA ARG A 407 46.96 1.65 9.08
C ARG A 407 46.96 0.15 8.82
N GLU A 408 46.02 -0.33 8.01
CA GLU A 408 45.99 -1.73 7.55
C GLU A 408 47.27 -2.10 6.82
N GLU A 409 47.72 -1.28 5.87
CA GLU A 409 48.99 -1.48 5.17
C GLU A 409 50.20 -1.49 6.09
N ALA A 410 50.21 -0.65 7.14
CA ALA A 410 51.28 -0.63 8.12
C ALA A 410 51.30 -1.93 8.95
N LEU A 411 50.15 -2.41 9.39
CA LEU A 411 50.03 -3.67 10.13
C LEU A 411 50.49 -4.86 9.30
N TRP A 412 50.13 -4.90 8.01
CA TRP A 412 50.64 -5.94 7.12
C TRP A 412 52.15 -5.89 6.89
N LYS A 413 52.77 -4.70 6.94
CA LYS A 413 54.23 -4.54 6.82
C LYS A 413 54.97 -4.93 8.09
N GLU A 414 54.34 -4.74 9.25
CA GLU A 414 54.89 -5.12 10.56
C GLU A 414 54.74 -6.63 10.82
N GLU A 415 53.72 -7.26 10.24
CA GLU A 415 53.43 -8.67 10.48
C GLU A 415 54.36 -9.60 9.69
N THR A 416 55.11 -10.42 10.43
CA THR A 416 55.84 -11.55 9.84
C THR A 416 54.89 -12.74 9.85
N TRP A 417 54.37 -13.14 8.69
CA TRP A 417 53.49 -14.29 8.43
C TRP A 417 53.75 -15.54 9.31
N LYS A 418 53.25 -15.53 10.54
CA LYS A 418 53.32 -16.64 11.49
C LYS A 418 51.97 -17.34 11.53
N LEU A 419 52.02 -18.67 11.76
CA LEU A 419 50.83 -19.49 11.90
C LEU A 419 49.89 -18.96 13.01
N ASP A 420 50.46 -18.26 13.99
CA ASP A 420 49.76 -17.60 15.10
C ASP A 420 48.63 -16.68 14.60
N LEU A 421 48.81 -15.94 13.50
CA LEU A 421 47.78 -15.07 12.90
C LEU A 421 46.53 -15.85 12.42
N LEU A 422 46.68 -17.13 12.10
CA LEU A 422 45.60 -18.00 11.61
C LEU A 422 44.94 -18.80 12.75
N VAL A 423 45.59 -18.88 13.90
CA VAL A 423 45.34 -19.93 14.90
C VAL A 423 45.00 -19.36 16.27
N ASP A 424 45.47 -18.14 16.61
CA ASP A 424 45.36 -17.57 17.96
C ASP A 424 43.93 -17.51 18.51
N SER A 425 42.93 -17.41 17.63
CA SER A 425 41.51 -17.32 18.02
C SER A 425 40.72 -18.62 17.89
N ILE A 426 41.31 -19.72 17.41
CA ILE A 426 40.57 -20.97 17.12
C ILE A 426 40.67 -21.97 18.27
N ASP A 427 41.89 -22.27 18.73
CA ASP A 427 42.10 -23.17 19.88
C ASP A 427 43.53 -23.01 20.44
N PRO A 428 43.71 -22.71 21.74
CA PRO A 428 45.03 -22.57 22.37
C PRO A 428 45.89 -23.85 22.32
N LEU A 429 45.31 -25.02 22.03
CA LEU A 429 46.05 -26.28 21.85
C LEU A 429 46.84 -26.33 20.54
N ILE A 430 46.45 -25.57 19.50
CA ILE A 430 47.13 -25.61 18.21
C ILE A 430 48.51 -24.94 18.34
N ASN A 431 48.65 -23.84 19.09
CA ASN A 431 49.94 -23.21 19.38
C ASN A 431 50.90 -24.19 20.10
N LYS A 432 50.36 -25.09 20.93
CA LYS A 432 51.14 -26.16 21.55
C LYS A 432 51.63 -27.19 20.52
N TRP A 433 50.81 -27.55 19.54
CA TRP A 433 51.19 -28.49 18.48
C TRP A 433 52.22 -27.91 17.51
N VAL A 434 52.16 -26.61 17.24
CA VAL A 434 53.16 -25.88 16.43
C VAL A 434 54.55 -25.96 17.07
N SER A 435 54.64 -25.86 18.39
CA SER A 435 55.92 -25.98 19.10
C SER A 435 56.48 -27.40 19.17
N THR A 436 55.66 -28.44 18.91
CA THR A 436 56.03 -29.85 19.14
C THR A 436 56.24 -30.67 17.85
N SER A 437 55.79 -30.18 16.69
CA SER A 437 55.72 -30.96 15.44
C SER A 437 56.43 -30.24 14.30
N SER A 438 57.26 -30.95 13.52
CA SER A 438 58.01 -30.37 12.38
C SER A 438 57.19 -30.20 11.10
N GLN A 439 56.00 -30.81 10.99
CA GLN A 439 55.03 -30.59 9.91
C GLN A 439 53.60 -30.61 10.45
N LEU A 440 52.85 -29.54 10.19
CA LEU A 440 51.43 -29.41 10.49
C LEU A 440 50.67 -29.26 9.18
N THR A 441 49.74 -30.17 8.90
CA THR A 441 48.82 -30.08 7.77
C THR A 441 47.47 -29.59 8.30
N VAL A 442 47.13 -28.34 8.03
CA VAL A 442 45.83 -27.74 8.42
C VAL A 442 44.87 -27.88 7.25
N SER A 443 43.84 -28.68 7.42
CA SER A 443 42.80 -28.91 6.41
C SER A 443 41.51 -28.20 6.85
N PHE A 444 41.16 -27.10 6.19
CA PHE A 444 39.91 -26.38 6.48
C PHE A 444 38.70 -27.15 5.95
N PHE A 445 37.94 -27.80 6.84
CA PHE A 445 36.67 -28.44 6.52
C PHE A 445 35.54 -27.71 7.24
N SER A 446 35.10 -26.57 6.70
CA SER A 446 33.87 -25.92 7.17
C SER A 446 33.26 -25.02 6.10
N GLN A 447 31.96 -25.16 5.87
CA GLN A 447 31.17 -24.21 5.06
C GLN A 447 31.22 -22.77 5.62
N LYS A 448 31.50 -22.58 6.92
CA LYS A 448 31.65 -21.26 7.56
C LYS A 448 33.03 -20.61 7.29
N LEU A 449 34.07 -21.39 6.98
CA LEU A 449 35.43 -20.89 6.72
C LEU A 449 35.64 -20.35 5.30
N ASN A 450 34.72 -20.61 4.36
CA ASN A 450 34.76 -20.09 2.99
C ASN A 450 34.78 -18.55 2.89
N HIS A 451 34.44 -17.83 3.96
CA HIS A 451 34.56 -16.37 4.01
C HIS A 451 35.99 -15.86 4.30
N TYR A 452 36.82 -16.69 4.92
CA TYR A 452 38.20 -16.34 5.32
C TYR A 452 39.24 -16.86 4.32
N VAL A 453 38.91 -17.90 3.55
CA VAL A 453 39.76 -18.46 2.48
C VAL A 453 40.12 -17.44 1.38
N PRO A 454 39.23 -16.53 0.93
CA PRO A 454 39.61 -15.48 -0.03
C PRO A 454 40.58 -14.45 0.55
N LEU A 455 40.50 -14.14 1.85
CA LEU A 455 41.46 -13.26 2.53
C LEU A 455 42.83 -13.92 2.65
N PHE A 456 42.85 -15.21 2.95
CA PHE A 456 44.06 -16.02 2.92
C PHE A 456 44.72 -16.01 1.53
N MET A 457 43.92 -16.12 0.46
CA MET A 457 44.43 -16.09 -0.93
C MET A 457 44.88 -14.69 -1.37
N TYR A 458 44.14 -13.64 -1.02
CA TYR A 458 44.50 -12.25 -1.37
C TYR A 458 45.81 -11.81 -0.72
N ALA A 459 46.00 -12.20 0.55
CA ALA A 459 47.19 -11.84 1.27
C ALA A 459 48.39 -12.75 0.90
N CYS A 460 48.19 -13.96 0.36
CA CYS A 460 49.25 -14.79 -0.23
C CYS A 460 49.66 -14.38 -1.67
N THR A 461 48.96 -13.45 -2.32
CA THR A 461 49.21 -13.05 -3.73
C THR A 461 49.76 -11.64 -3.89
N ASN A 462 49.88 -10.87 -2.80
CA ASN A 462 50.67 -9.63 -2.69
C ASN A 462 51.77 -9.84 -1.64
#